data_AF-A0A7L7MFD9-F1
#
_entry.id   AF-A0A7L7MFD9-F1
#
_cell.length_a   1.000
_cell.length_b   1.000
_cell.length_c   1.000
_cell.angle_alpha   90.00
_cell.angle_beta   90.00
_cell.angle_gamma   90.00
#
_symmetry.space_group_name_H-M   'P 1'
#
loop_
_entity.id
_entity.type
_entity.pdbx_description
1 polymer ?
#
loop_
_entity_poly.entity_id
_entity_poly.type
_entity_poly.pdbx_seq_one_letter_code
_entity_poly.pdbx_strand_id
1 'polypeptide(L)'
;MPVKPQQPLVVVGDTGLAHLATALGTPSVVLFGPVSPRLWGPPDHPAHRVLWRPDAADRDRPRPGDAHGDRPDERLLRITAEDVLAAFDALPPAGRGPAAAPGRVPEPLS
;
A
#
# COMPACT_ATOMS: atom_id res chain seq x y z
N MET A 1 -12.15 19.87 -15.17
CA MET A 1 -11.40 19.24 -14.06
C MET A 1 -9.93 19.17 -14.48
N PRO A 2 -8.98 19.76 -13.75
CA PRO A 2 -7.56 19.57 -14.07
C PRO A 2 -7.21 18.09 -13.93
N VAL A 3 -6.56 17.52 -14.94
CA VAL A 3 -6.04 16.16 -14.90
C VAL A 3 -4.78 16.13 -14.02
N LYS A 4 -4.74 15.24 -13.03
CA LYS A 4 -3.55 15.05 -12.19
C LYS A 4 -2.41 14.51 -13.08
N PRO A 5 -1.16 14.99 -12.93
CA PRO A 5 -0.05 14.47 -13.71
C PRO A 5 0.11 12.96 -13.45
N GLN A 6 0.46 12.22 -14.51
CA GLN A 6 0.77 10.80 -14.39
C GLN A 6 2.00 10.63 -13.48
N GLN A 7 1.91 9.77 -12.48
CA GLN A 7 2.97 9.53 -11.50
C GLN A 7 3.05 8.05 -11.13
N PRO A 8 4.26 7.53 -10.82
CA PRO A 8 4.42 6.15 -10.40
C PRO A 8 3.77 5.93 -9.02
N LEU A 9 3.03 4.82 -8.91
CA LEU A 9 2.26 4.39 -7.75
C LEU A 9 2.30 2.86 -7.68
N VAL A 10 2.26 2.32 -6.46
CA VAL A 10 1.98 0.90 -6.22
C VAL A 10 0.58 0.72 -5.61
N VAL A 11 -0.25 -0.11 -6.23
CA VAL A 11 -1.50 -0.62 -5.62
C VAL A 11 -1.29 -2.09 -5.32
N VAL A 12 -1.43 -2.49 -4.06
CA VAL A 12 -1.06 -3.85 -3.63
C VAL A 12 -1.86 -4.29 -2.40
N GLY A 13 -2.08 -5.60 -2.24
CA GLY A 13 -2.58 -6.15 -0.98
C GLY A 13 -1.55 -6.08 0.14
N ASP A 14 -1.99 -6.30 1.38
CA ASP A 14 -1.14 -6.46 2.58
C ASP A 14 -0.18 -7.65 2.44
N THR A 15 0.97 -7.39 1.82
CA THR A 15 2.01 -8.37 1.50
C THR A 15 3.38 -7.68 1.55
N GLY A 16 4.47 -8.45 1.42
CA GLY A 16 5.84 -7.92 1.41
C GLY A 16 6.08 -6.74 0.45
N LEU A 17 5.38 -6.68 -0.68
CA LEU A 17 5.49 -5.57 -1.63
C LEU A 17 5.00 -4.23 -1.06
N ALA A 18 4.02 -4.24 -0.15
CA ALA A 18 3.57 -3.03 0.54
C ALA A 18 4.69 -2.42 1.41
N HIS A 19 5.44 -3.28 2.09
CA HIS A 19 6.60 -2.87 2.88
C HIS A 19 7.75 -2.36 2.01
N LEU A 20 8.00 -2.98 0.85
CA LEU A 20 9.00 -2.51 -0.10
C LEU A 20 8.65 -1.12 -0.67
N ALA A 21 7.39 -0.90 -1.04
CA ALA A 21 6.94 0.42 -1.49
C ALA A 21 7.17 1.49 -0.40
N THR A 22 6.86 1.14 0.86
CA THR A 22 7.13 1.99 2.02
C THR A 22 8.63 2.27 2.19
N ALA A 23 9.46 1.24 2.19
CA ALA A 23 10.91 1.37 2.39
C ALA A 23 11.60 2.16 1.26
N LEU A 24 11.09 2.05 0.04
CA LEU A 24 11.60 2.76 -1.14
C LEU A 24 10.96 4.14 -1.32
N GLY A 25 10.09 4.58 -0.41
CA GLY A 25 9.39 5.86 -0.52
C GLY A 25 8.50 5.98 -1.77
N THR A 26 8.10 4.85 -2.36
CA THR A 26 7.23 4.84 -3.52
C THR A 26 5.79 5.03 -3.06
N PRO A 27 5.04 6.02 -3.58
CA PRO A 27 3.66 6.22 -3.18
C PRO A 27 2.84 4.94 -3.34
N SER A 28 1.98 4.62 -2.36
CA SER A 28 1.24 3.36 -2.37
C SER A 28 -0.18 3.46 -1.84
N VAL A 29 -1.07 2.64 -2.40
CA VAL A 29 -2.38 2.30 -1.83
C VAL A 29 -2.34 0.82 -1.44
N VAL A 30 -2.45 0.54 -0.14
CA VAL A 30 -2.36 -0.82 0.43
C VAL A 30 -3.74 -1.30 0.83
N LEU A 31 -4.14 -2.46 0.32
CA LEU A 31 -5.46 -3.06 0.51
C LEU A 31 -5.40 -4.12 1.61
N PHE A 32 -6.17 -3.93 2.67
CA PHE A 32 -6.29 -4.86 3.79
C PHE A 32 -7.64 -5.57 3.75
N GLY A 33 -7.65 -6.82 4.22
CA GLY A 33 -8.87 -7.62 4.40
C GLY A 33 -8.92 -8.28 5.78
N PRO A 34 -8.37 -9.50 5.91
CA PRO A 34 -8.53 -10.33 7.11
C PRO A 34 -7.68 -9.87 8.31
N VAL A 35 -6.67 -9.03 8.06
CA VAL A 35 -5.72 -8.54 9.07
C VAL A 35 -5.86 -7.03 9.19
N SER A 36 -5.82 -6.53 10.43
CA SER A 36 -5.90 -5.09 10.68
C SER A 36 -4.59 -4.39 10.28
N PRO A 37 -4.67 -3.20 9.63
CA PRO A 37 -3.49 -2.40 9.34
C PRO A 37 -2.76 -1.89 10.59
N ARG A 38 -3.32 -2.05 11.80
CA ARG A 38 -2.60 -1.73 13.04
C ARG A 38 -1.39 -2.63 13.30
N LEU A 39 -1.35 -3.83 12.70
CA LEU A 39 -0.23 -4.76 12.87
C LEU A 39 0.89 -4.50 11.87
N TRP A 40 0.55 -4.30 10.60
CA TRP A 40 1.51 -4.29 9.48
C TRP A 40 1.32 -3.12 8.52
N GLY A 41 0.48 -2.15 8.87
CA GLY A 41 0.29 -0.95 8.07
C GLY A 41 1.58 -0.13 7.96
N PRO A 42 1.71 0.67 6.87
CA PRO A 42 2.81 1.62 6.76
C PRO A 42 2.78 2.62 7.94
N PRO A 43 3.92 3.22 8.30
CA PRO A 43 3.96 4.36 9.20
C PRO A 43 3.04 5.49 8.72
N ASP A 44 2.58 6.34 9.64
CA ASP A 44 1.74 7.48 9.31
C ASP A 44 2.53 8.50 8.45
N HIS A 45 2.36 8.40 7.13
CA HIS A 45 3.07 9.20 6.15
C HIS A 45 2.15 9.46 4.93
N PRO A 46 2.10 10.69 4.40
CA PRO A 46 1.13 11.06 3.36
C PRO A 46 1.31 10.33 2.03
N ALA A 47 2.49 9.74 1.76
CA ALA A 47 2.75 8.97 0.55
C ALA A 47 2.10 7.57 0.54
N HIS A 48 1.55 7.11 1.67
CA HIS A 48 0.95 5.79 1.76
C HIS A 48 -0.50 5.90 2.26
N ARG A 49 -1.42 5.29 1.54
CA ARG A 49 -2.83 5.18 1.93
C ARG A 49 -3.17 3.72 2.20
N VAL A 50 -3.95 3.53 3.26
CA VAL A 50 -4.44 2.22 3.69
C VAL A 50 -5.94 2.18 3.43
N LEU A 51 -6.40 1.15 2.73
CA LEU A 51 -7.82 0.86 2.55
C LEU A 51 -8.16 -0.41 3.33
N TRP A 52 -9.09 -0.28 4.27
CA TRP A 52 -9.62 -1.37 5.07
C TRP A 52 -11.09 -1.09 5.38
N ARG A 53 -11.97 -2.07 5.12
CA ARG A 53 -13.42 -1.96 5.31
C ARG A 53 -13.94 -2.98 6.35
N PRO A 54 -13.52 -2.89 7.62
CA PRO A 54 -13.97 -3.79 8.67
C PRO A 54 -15.41 -3.49 9.08
N ASP A 55 -16.11 -4.49 9.59
CA ASP A 55 -17.33 -4.28 10.37
C ASP A 55 -17.03 -3.56 11.68
N ALA A 56 -18.05 -2.91 12.24
CA ALA A 56 -17.92 -2.18 13.51
C ALA A 56 -17.35 -3.06 14.63
N ALA A 57 -17.77 -4.32 14.70
CA ALA A 57 -17.30 -5.30 15.68
C ALA A 57 -15.83 -5.74 15.52
N ASP A 58 -15.23 -5.47 14.35
CA ASP A 58 -13.89 -5.93 13.98
C ASP A 58 -12.83 -4.83 13.95
N ARG A 59 -13.23 -3.56 14.10
CA ARG A 59 -12.34 -2.39 13.98
C ARG A 59 -11.11 -2.45 14.88
N ASP A 60 -11.26 -3.01 16.07
CA ASP A 60 -10.18 -3.12 17.06
C ASP A 60 -9.61 -4.54 17.15
N ARG A 61 -10.10 -5.48 16.35
CA ARG A 61 -9.55 -6.84 16.30
C ARG A 61 -8.30 -6.85 15.41
N PRO A 62 -7.16 -7.38 15.90
CA PRO A 62 -5.94 -7.42 15.09
C PRO A 62 -6.05 -8.34 13.85
N ARG A 63 -6.81 -9.44 13.95
CA ARG A 63 -6.97 -10.44 12.88
C ARG A 63 -8.43 -10.94 12.83
N PRO A 64 -9.37 -10.13 12.31
CA PRO A 64 -10.77 -10.50 12.31
C PRO A 64 -11.17 -11.51 11.23
N GLY A 65 -10.27 -11.86 10.31
CA GLY A 65 -10.46 -12.90 9.30
C GLY A 65 -9.28 -13.86 9.19
N ASP A 66 -9.35 -14.80 8.24
CA ASP A 66 -8.29 -15.76 7.95
C ASP A 66 -7.42 -15.26 6.78
N ALA A 67 -6.15 -14.97 7.06
CA ALA A 67 -5.18 -14.55 6.05
C ALA A 67 -4.76 -15.68 5.09
N HIS A 68 -5.03 -16.93 5.46
CA HIS A 68 -4.69 -18.13 4.71
C HIS A 68 -5.94 -18.86 4.18
N GLY A 69 -7.09 -18.21 4.20
CA GLY A 69 -8.34 -18.76 3.71
C GLY A 69 -8.29 -19.08 2.20
N ASP A 70 -9.12 -20.02 1.78
CA ASP A 70 -9.27 -20.44 0.38
C ASP A 70 -10.13 -19.47 -0.46
N ARG A 71 -10.74 -18.48 0.19
CA ARG A 71 -11.54 -17.42 -0.42
C ARG A 71 -11.05 -16.04 0.02
N PRO A 72 -11.19 -15.01 -0.83
CA PRO A 72 -10.93 -13.64 -0.43
C PRO A 72 -11.80 -13.22 0.76
N ASP A 73 -11.19 -12.56 1.74
CA ASP A 73 -11.89 -12.00 2.89
C ASP A 73 -12.92 -10.94 2.45
N GLU A 74 -14.08 -10.94 3.08
CA GLU A 74 -15.17 -10.01 2.74
C GLU A 74 -14.77 -8.54 2.91
N ARG A 75 -13.88 -8.22 3.86
CA ARG A 75 -13.44 -6.84 4.11
C ARG A 75 -12.57 -6.32 2.98
N LEU A 76 -11.84 -7.21 2.30
CA LEU A 76 -11.12 -6.88 1.06
C LEU A 76 -12.11 -6.70 -0.10
N LEU A 77 -13.10 -7.59 -0.22
CA LEU A 77 -14.11 -7.52 -1.29
C LEU A 77 -15.01 -6.28 -1.21
N ARG A 78 -15.12 -5.65 -0.03
CA ARG A 78 -15.84 -4.38 0.16
C ARG A 78 -15.06 -3.15 -0.36
N ILE A 79 -13.77 -3.29 -0.69
CA ILE A 79 -12.98 -2.20 -1.27
C ILE A 79 -13.29 -2.12 -2.76
N THR A 80 -13.77 -0.96 -3.23
CA THR A 80 -14.11 -0.76 -4.64
C THR A 80 -12.98 -0.11 -5.43
N ALA A 81 -13.09 -0.10 -6.76
CA ALA A 81 -12.14 0.62 -7.61
C ALA A 81 -12.19 2.14 -7.34
N GLU A 82 -13.38 2.68 -7.05
CA GLU A 82 -13.58 4.08 -6.69
C GLU A 82 -12.86 4.45 -5.38
N ASP A 83 -12.87 3.56 -4.38
CA ASP A 83 -12.09 3.74 -3.15
C ASP A 83 -10.58 3.89 -3.46
N VAL A 84 -10.07 3.06 -4.38
CA VAL A 84 -8.66 3.10 -4.81
C VAL A 84 -8.33 4.39 -5.56
N LEU A 85 -9.21 4.82 -6.47
CA LEU A 85 -9.04 6.07 -7.22
C LEU A 85 -9.10 7.29 -6.30
N ALA A 86 -10.05 7.33 -5.35
CA ALA A 86 -10.13 8.37 -4.34
C ALA A 86 -8.88 8.41 -3.45
N ALA A 87 -8.35 7.25 -3.06
CA ALA A 87 -7.09 7.17 -2.32
C ALA A 87 -5.90 7.69 -3.14
N PHE A 88 -5.85 7.37 -4.43
CA PHE A 88 -4.84 7.90 -5.35
C PHE A 88 -4.92 9.42 -5.50
N ASP A 89 -6.11 9.98 -5.63
CA ASP A 89 -6.30 11.42 -5.73
C ASP A 89 -5.84 12.15 -4.46
N ALA A 90 -5.96 11.52 -3.29
CA ALA A 90 -5.50 12.02 -2.01
C ALA A 90 -3.99 11.86 -1.74
N LEU A 91 -3.24 11.21 -2.64
CA LEU A 91 -1.78 11.11 -2.53
C LEU A 91 -1.11 12.42 -2.96
N PRO A 92 -0.03 12.84 -2.27
CA PRO A 92 0.80 13.94 -2.76
C PRO A 92 1.42 13.58 -4.11
N PRO A 93 1.85 14.58 -4.91
CA PRO A 93 2.68 14.31 -6.06
C PRO A 93 3.92 13.51 -5.63
N ALA A 94 4.31 12.50 -6.42
CA ALA A 94 5.50 11.72 -6.13
C ALA A 94 6.70 12.68 -5.97
N GLY A 95 7.27 12.72 -4.77
CA GLY A 95 8.56 13.36 -4.58
C GLY A 95 9.57 12.66 -5.48
N ARG A 96 10.56 13.39 -6.03
CA ARG A 96 11.76 12.72 -6.53
C ARG A 96 12.37 11.99 -5.34
N GLY A 97 12.15 10.68 -5.25
CA GLY A 97 13.00 9.82 -4.45
C GLY A 97 14.46 10.03 -4.89
N PRO A 98 15.45 9.66 -4.05
CA PRO A 98 16.84 9.68 -4.51
C PRO A 98 16.89 8.91 -5.84
N ALA A 99 17.31 9.59 -6.91
CA ALA A 99 17.51 8.95 -8.19
C ALA A 99 18.37 7.71 -7.91
N ALA A 100 17.87 6.52 -8.25
CA ALA A 100 18.64 5.29 -8.11
C ALA A 100 20.01 5.55 -8.73
N ALA A 101 21.05 5.65 -7.89
CA ALA A 101 22.40 5.81 -8.39
C ALA A 101 22.64 4.61 -9.31
N PRO A 102 23.14 4.81 -10.55
CA PRO A 102 23.41 3.70 -11.44
C PRO A 102 24.28 2.69 -10.68
N GLY A 103 23.80 1.45 -10.61
CA GLY A 103 24.41 0.39 -9.83
C GLY A 103 25.91 0.32 -10.13
N ARG A 104 26.74 0.53 -9.11
CA ARG A 104 28.19 0.40 -9.25
C ARG A 104 28.47 -1.09 -9.46
N VAL A 105 28.90 -1.46 -10.67
CA VAL A 105 29.39 -2.82 -10.95
C VAL A 105 30.60 -3.05 -10.03
N PRO A 106 30.60 -4.09 -9.18
CA PRO A 106 31.78 -4.40 -8.39
C PRO A 106 32.92 -4.81 -9.34
N GLU A 107 34.06 -4.13 -9.23
CA GLU A 107 35.30 -4.49 -9.93
C GLU A 107 35.71 -5.91 -9.50
N PRO A 108 36.15 -6.77 -10.45
CA PRO A 108 36.62 -8.11 -10.11
C PRO A 108 37.85 -8.03 -9.22
N LEU A 109 37.86 -8.82 -8.14
CA LEU A 109 39.02 -8.97 -7.27
C LEU A 109 40.14 -9.68 -8.05
N SER A 110 41.28 -9.01 -8.21
CA SER A 110 42.53 -9.56 -8.77
C SER A 110 43.20 -10.57 -7.84
#